data_AF-A0A7J9HKG6-F1
#
_entry.id   AF-A0A7J9HKG6-F1
#
_cell.length_a   1.000
_cell.length_b   1.000
_cell.length_c   1.000
_cell.angle_alpha   90.00
_cell.angle_beta   90.00
_cell.angle_gamma   90.00
#
_symmetry.space_group_name_H-M   'P 1'
#
loop_
_entity.id
_entity.type
_entity.pdbx_description
1 polymer ?
#
loop_
_entity_poly.entity_id
_entity_poly.type
_entity_poly.pdbx_seq_one_letter_code
_entity_poly.pdbx_strand_id
1 'polypeptide(L)'
;MHAVRAAQALSRLSGLCCDENGTPYNESVVNVLRALLTPKLASMLRDEVPKDLLSKLNTNLESPEIIWNSSTRAELLKFVDQQRSSQGPDGSYDLKDSHIFAYEALSKELFVGNVYLRVYNDQPDFEISEPEAFCVALIDFIASLVHNHSVDYDVQEKLNISNSTLESEHQSDATGASVEEQQVHDDSLAASDNKVKDKEENILIKNLQSGLTSLQNLLTTYPNLASIFSTKERLLPLFECFSVPVASESNIPQLCLNVLSLLTTHAPCLEAMVADGSSLLLLLQMLHFAPACREGALHVLYALASTPELAWAAAKHGGVVYILELLLPLQEEIPLQQRAAAASLLGKLVAQPMHGPRVAITLARFLPDGLVSVIRDGPGEAVVSALEQNTETPELVWTPAMAASLSAQIATMVSDLYREQVKGRIVDWDVPEQASAQQEMRDEPQVGGIYVRLFLKDPKFPLRNPKRFLEGLLDQYLSSIAATHYESESVDPELPLLLSAALVSLLR
;
A
#
# COMPACT_ATOMS: atom_id res chain seq x y z
N MET A 1 -24.28 -50.34 8.43
CA MET A 1 -24.29 -51.19 7.22
C MET A 1 -24.91 -50.48 6.01
N HIS A 2 -26.17 -50.04 6.05
CA HIS A 2 -26.80 -49.41 4.87
C HIS A 2 -26.16 -48.08 4.45
N ALA A 3 -25.88 -47.17 5.38
CA ALA A 3 -25.22 -45.89 5.07
C ALA A 3 -23.84 -46.05 4.42
N VAL A 4 -23.06 -47.05 4.88
CA VAL A 4 -21.75 -47.39 4.30
C VAL A 4 -21.89 -47.83 2.84
N ARG A 5 -22.84 -48.72 2.54
CA ARG A 5 -23.08 -49.16 1.16
C ARG A 5 -23.61 -48.04 0.27
N ALA A 6 -24.43 -47.14 0.82
CA ALA A 6 -24.92 -45.98 0.09
C ALA A 6 -23.77 -45.02 -0.29
N ALA A 7 -22.86 -44.71 0.65
CA ALA A 7 -21.68 -43.89 0.36
C ALA A 7 -20.78 -44.54 -0.70
N GLN A 8 -20.55 -45.85 -0.61
CA GLN A 8 -19.80 -46.61 -1.63
C GLN A 8 -20.49 -46.58 -3.00
N ALA A 9 -21.83 -46.66 -3.04
CA ALA A 9 -22.57 -46.53 -4.30
C ALA A 9 -22.39 -45.13 -4.91
N LEU A 10 -22.46 -44.06 -4.11
CA LEU A 10 -22.22 -42.68 -4.59
C LEU A 10 -20.78 -42.48 -5.09
N SER A 11 -19.81 -43.05 -4.39
CA SER A 11 -18.40 -43.05 -4.80
C SER A 11 -18.19 -43.74 -6.16
N ARG A 12 -18.85 -44.88 -6.39
CA ARG A 12 -18.82 -45.58 -7.69
C ARG A 12 -19.62 -44.87 -8.78
N LEU A 13 -20.75 -44.24 -8.46
CA LEU A 13 -21.53 -43.50 -9.47
C LEU A 13 -20.80 -42.26 -10.00
N SER A 14 -20.00 -41.62 -9.15
CA SER A 14 -19.19 -40.46 -9.53
C SER A 14 -17.87 -40.82 -10.25
N GLY A 15 -17.42 -42.08 -10.15
CA GLY A 15 -16.11 -42.48 -10.65
C GLY A 15 -14.95 -41.91 -9.84
N LEU A 16 -15.20 -41.53 -8.58
CA LEU A 16 -14.20 -40.99 -7.65
C LEU A 16 -13.39 -42.07 -6.93
N CYS A 17 -13.85 -43.32 -6.99
CA CYS A 17 -13.25 -44.46 -6.29
C CYS A 17 -12.02 -45.00 -7.03
N CYS A 18 -10.92 -45.24 -6.31
CA CYS A 18 -9.65 -45.74 -6.87
C CYS A 18 -9.50 -47.28 -6.81
N ASP A 19 -10.60 -48.03 -6.69
CA ASP A 19 -10.59 -49.51 -6.66
C ASP A 19 -10.13 -50.12 -8.00
N GLU A 20 -9.64 -51.37 -7.98
CA GLU A 20 -9.26 -52.16 -9.18
C GLU A 20 -10.38 -52.31 -10.24
N ASN A 21 -11.64 -52.02 -9.86
CA ASN A 21 -12.82 -52.00 -10.74
C ASN A 21 -13.39 -50.58 -10.89
N GLY A 22 -12.52 -49.59 -11.15
CA GLY A 22 -12.88 -48.19 -11.32
C GLY A 22 -13.99 -47.98 -12.35
N THR A 23 -15.01 -47.22 -11.95
CA THR A 23 -16.08 -46.75 -12.83
C THR A 23 -15.65 -45.48 -13.56
N PRO A 24 -16.17 -45.22 -14.78
CA PRO A 24 -15.81 -44.02 -15.52
C PRO A 24 -16.17 -42.76 -14.75
N TYR A 25 -15.29 -41.75 -14.82
CA TYR A 25 -15.51 -40.44 -14.20
C TYR A 25 -16.78 -39.80 -14.75
N ASN A 26 -17.69 -39.42 -13.85
CA ASN A 26 -18.95 -38.80 -14.20
C ASN A 26 -19.04 -37.39 -13.60
N GLU A 27 -18.67 -36.39 -14.42
CA GLU A 27 -18.62 -34.99 -14.02
C GLU A 27 -19.96 -34.47 -13.50
N SER A 28 -21.07 -34.85 -14.14
CA SER A 28 -22.41 -34.42 -13.72
C SER A 28 -22.74 -34.91 -12.30
N VAL A 29 -22.46 -36.18 -12.00
CA VAL A 29 -22.67 -36.74 -10.65
C VAL A 29 -21.74 -36.10 -9.63
N VAL A 30 -20.48 -35.85 -9.99
CA VAL A 30 -19.52 -35.14 -9.11
C VAL A 30 -20.03 -33.74 -8.77
N ASN A 31 -20.51 -32.99 -9.76
CA ASN A 31 -21.05 -31.64 -9.55
C ASN A 31 -22.28 -31.65 -8.65
N VAL A 32 -23.20 -32.60 -8.87
CA VAL A 32 -24.38 -32.80 -8.01
C VAL A 32 -23.96 -33.15 -6.58
N LEU A 33 -23.01 -34.07 -6.40
CA LEU A 33 -22.53 -34.44 -5.06
C LEU A 33 -21.81 -33.28 -4.36
N ARG A 34 -21.04 -32.47 -5.09
CA ARG A 34 -20.41 -31.26 -4.55
C ARG A 34 -21.46 -30.23 -4.12
N ALA A 35 -22.56 -30.08 -4.86
CA ALA A 35 -23.67 -29.20 -4.48
C ALA A 35 -24.41 -29.74 -3.24
N LEU A 36 -24.75 -31.03 -3.23
CA LEU A 36 -25.56 -31.65 -2.18
C LEU A 36 -24.81 -31.95 -0.89
N LEU A 37 -23.51 -32.23 -0.94
CA LEU A 37 -22.73 -32.55 0.27
C LEU A 37 -21.78 -31.43 0.66
N THR A 38 -21.68 -30.34 -0.11
CA THR A 38 -20.57 -29.38 -0.08
C THR A 38 -19.25 -29.99 -0.59
N PRO A 39 -18.33 -29.18 -1.15
CA PRO A 39 -17.12 -29.68 -1.82
C PRO A 39 -16.26 -30.61 -0.97
N LYS A 40 -16.00 -30.26 0.30
CA LYS A 40 -15.08 -31.01 1.15
C LYS A 40 -15.66 -32.37 1.55
N LEU A 41 -16.92 -32.43 1.98
CA LEU A 41 -17.56 -33.71 2.33
C LEU A 41 -17.76 -34.59 1.10
N ALA A 42 -18.07 -34.00 -0.07
CA ALA A 42 -18.12 -34.75 -1.33
C ALA A 42 -16.75 -35.37 -1.68
N SER A 43 -15.65 -34.66 -1.41
CA SER A 43 -14.30 -35.16 -1.67
C SER A 43 -13.91 -36.39 -0.83
N MET A 44 -14.53 -36.56 0.35
CA MET A 44 -14.31 -37.72 1.23
C MET A 44 -14.98 -39.00 0.69
N LEU A 45 -15.81 -38.91 -0.37
CA LEU A 45 -16.30 -40.09 -1.07
C LEU A 45 -15.20 -40.83 -1.84
N ARG A 46 -14.01 -40.22 -1.99
CA ARG A 46 -12.82 -40.89 -2.56
C ARG A 46 -12.24 -41.95 -1.63
N ASP A 47 -12.50 -41.86 -0.33
CA ASP A 47 -11.91 -42.76 0.66
C ASP A 47 -12.53 -44.16 0.57
N GLU A 48 -11.70 -45.21 0.59
CA GLU A 48 -12.18 -46.61 0.54
C GLU A 48 -13.14 -46.96 1.69
N VAL A 49 -12.95 -46.30 2.85
CA VAL A 49 -13.71 -46.53 4.07
C VAL A 49 -14.47 -45.26 4.45
N PRO A 50 -15.79 -45.16 4.20
CA PRO A 50 -16.56 -43.93 4.39
C PRO A 50 -16.92 -43.65 5.86
N LYS A 51 -16.18 -44.19 6.83
CA LYS A 51 -16.49 -44.04 8.26
C LYS A 51 -16.40 -42.59 8.71
N ASP A 52 -15.36 -41.89 8.28
CA ASP A 52 -15.11 -40.51 8.69
C ASP A 52 -16.14 -39.56 8.07
N LEU A 53 -16.47 -39.76 6.79
CA LEU A 53 -17.56 -39.04 6.12
C LEU A 53 -18.88 -39.24 6.88
N LEU A 54 -19.26 -40.49 7.15
CA LEU A 54 -20.51 -40.80 7.84
C LEU A 54 -20.54 -40.24 9.27
N SER A 55 -19.41 -40.25 9.97
CA SER A 55 -19.30 -39.61 11.27
C SER A 55 -19.54 -38.10 11.16
N LYS A 56 -18.84 -37.44 10.23
CA LYS A 56 -18.96 -35.99 9.99
C LYS A 56 -20.37 -35.57 9.58
N LEU A 57 -21.05 -36.36 8.74
CA LEU A 57 -22.43 -36.10 8.32
C LEU A 57 -23.44 -36.14 9.48
N ASN A 58 -23.12 -36.81 10.58
CA ASN A 58 -24.00 -36.91 11.76
C ASN A 58 -23.62 -35.95 12.90
N THR A 59 -22.56 -35.16 12.72
CA THR A 59 -22.10 -34.17 13.71
C THR A 59 -22.35 -32.75 13.20
N ASN A 60 -22.41 -31.79 14.12
CA ASN A 60 -22.34 -30.37 13.75
C ASN A 60 -20.87 -29.98 13.59
N LEU A 61 -20.50 -29.48 12.42
CA LEU A 61 -19.15 -29.06 12.08
C LEU A 61 -19.21 -27.63 11.57
N GLU A 62 -18.32 -26.80 12.11
CA GLU A 62 -18.08 -25.44 11.64
C GLU A 62 -16.56 -25.27 11.58
N SER A 63 -16.02 -25.52 10.39
CA SER A 63 -14.59 -25.41 10.06
C SER A 63 -14.45 -24.68 8.72
N PRO A 64 -13.27 -24.13 8.40
CA PRO A 64 -13.08 -23.32 7.20
C PRO A 64 -13.51 -24.01 5.89
N GLU A 65 -13.39 -25.33 5.78
CA GLU A 65 -13.79 -26.07 4.58
C GLU A 65 -15.20 -26.71 4.68
N ILE A 66 -15.82 -26.71 5.87
CA ILE A 66 -17.09 -27.40 6.13
C ILE A 66 -17.96 -26.58 7.09
N ILE A 67 -19.10 -26.11 6.61
CA ILE A 67 -20.24 -25.71 7.45
C ILE A 67 -21.33 -26.77 7.29
N TRP A 68 -21.48 -27.63 8.30
CA TRP A 68 -22.45 -28.72 8.31
C TRP A 68 -23.15 -28.79 9.66
N ASN A 69 -24.36 -28.23 9.73
CA ASN A 69 -25.15 -28.13 10.96
C ASN A 69 -26.58 -28.67 10.76
N SER A 70 -27.38 -28.62 11.81
CA SER A 70 -28.79 -29.06 11.78
C SER A 70 -29.61 -28.42 10.65
N SER A 71 -29.36 -27.14 10.34
CA SER A 71 -30.07 -26.40 9.29
C SER A 71 -29.70 -26.91 7.89
N THR A 72 -28.41 -27.00 7.57
CA THR A 72 -27.93 -27.55 6.29
C THR A 72 -28.41 -29.00 6.07
N ARG A 73 -28.42 -29.83 7.12
CA ARG A 73 -28.96 -31.18 7.06
C ARG A 73 -30.46 -31.20 6.78
N ALA A 74 -31.23 -30.33 7.44
CA ALA A 74 -32.67 -30.24 7.24
C ALA A 74 -33.03 -29.78 5.81
N GLU A 75 -32.30 -28.79 5.27
CA GLU A 75 -32.48 -28.32 3.88
C GLU A 75 -32.19 -29.43 2.86
N LEU A 76 -31.07 -30.15 3.02
CA LEU A 76 -30.74 -31.26 2.14
C LEU A 76 -31.80 -32.37 2.21
N LEU A 77 -32.22 -32.76 3.43
CA LEU A 77 -33.24 -33.80 3.59
C LEU A 77 -34.56 -33.39 2.95
N LYS A 78 -34.99 -32.13 3.14
CA LYS A 78 -36.18 -31.58 2.51
C LYS A 78 -36.07 -31.65 0.98
N PHE A 79 -34.93 -31.26 0.41
CA PHE A 79 -34.70 -31.35 -1.03
C PHE A 79 -34.73 -32.80 -1.53
N VAL A 80 -34.06 -33.72 -0.84
CA VAL A 80 -34.05 -35.15 -1.20
C VAL A 80 -35.46 -35.75 -1.14
N ASP A 81 -36.26 -35.41 -0.13
CA ASP A 81 -37.64 -35.90 -0.02
C ASP A 81 -38.56 -35.31 -1.12
N GLN A 82 -38.33 -34.06 -1.52
CA GLN A 82 -39.00 -33.45 -2.68
C GLN A 82 -38.64 -34.17 -3.97
N GLN A 83 -37.35 -34.43 -4.20
CA GLN A 83 -36.86 -35.16 -5.38
C GLN A 83 -37.41 -36.58 -5.41
N ARG A 84 -37.49 -37.28 -4.27
CA ARG A 84 -38.13 -38.61 -4.21
C ARG A 84 -39.60 -38.58 -4.60
N SER A 85 -40.28 -37.47 -4.34
CA SER A 85 -41.71 -37.28 -4.62
C SER A 85 -41.98 -36.81 -6.06
N SER A 86 -40.99 -36.26 -6.76
CA SER A 86 -41.11 -35.74 -8.14
C SER A 86 -40.80 -36.78 -9.22
N GLN A 87 -40.89 -38.08 -8.89
CA GLN A 87 -40.60 -39.16 -9.83
C GLN A 87 -41.49 -39.07 -11.08
N GLY A 88 -40.86 -39.15 -12.26
CA GLY A 88 -41.58 -39.18 -13.53
C GLY A 88 -42.50 -40.40 -13.64
N PRO A 89 -43.53 -40.36 -14.51
CA PRO A 89 -44.44 -41.48 -14.73
C PRO A 89 -43.74 -42.76 -15.26
N ASP A 90 -42.52 -42.62 -15.80
CA ASP A 90 -41.63 -43.69 -16.25
C ASP A 90 -40.61 -44.14 -15.18
N GLY A 91 -40.65 -43.53 -13.99
CA GLY A 91 -39.71 -43.80 -12.91
C GLY A 91 -38.41 -43.00 -12.99
N SER A 92 -38.24 -42.14 -14.00
CA SER A 92 -37.03 -41.33 -14.21
C SER A 92 -36.98 -40.10 -13.27
N TYR A 93 -35.76 -39.62 -13.05
CA TYR A 93 -35.48 -38.38 -12.31
C TYR A 93 -34.64 -37.46 -13.20
N ASP A 94 -35.04 -36.20 -13.29
CA ASP A 94 -34.23 -35.18 -13.96
C ASP A 94 -33.20 -34.61 -12.95
N LEU A 95 -31.93 -34.60 -13.33
CA LEU A 95 -30.88 -34.08 -12.46
C LEU A 95 -30.81 -32.55 -12.48
N LYS A 96 -31.54 -31.85 -13.35
CA LYS A 96 -31.48 -30.38 -13.47
C LYS A 96 -31.64 -29.66 -12.13
N ASP A 97 -32.65 -30.04 -11.35
CA ASP A 97 -32.91 -29.42 -10.04
C ASP A 97 -31.76 -29.66 -9.05
N SER A 98 -31.08 -30.81 -9.18
CA SER A 98 -29.93 -31.16 -8.33
C SER A 98 -28.66 -30.39 -8.68
N HIS A 99 -28.54 -29.89 -9.91
CA HIS A 99 -27.41 -29.03 -10.31
C HIS A 99 -27.58 -27.58 -9.83
N ILE A 100 -28.81 -27.13 -9.60
CA ILE A 100 -29.14 -25.76 -9.19
C ILE A 100 -29.34 -25.66 -7.67
N PHE A 101 -29.32 -26.80 -6.96
CA PHE A 101 -29.48 -26.82 -5.53
C PHE A 101 -28.43 -25.95 -4.82
N ALA A 102 -28.91 -25.03 -4.00
CA ALA A 102 -28.09 -24.14 -3.17
C ALA A 102 -28.71 -24.04 -1.77
N TYR A 103 -27.87 -24.02 -0.75
CA TYR A 103 -28.29 -23.88 0.63
C TYR A 103 -28.68 -22.44 0.95
N GLU A 104 -29.89 -22.25 1.48
CA GLU A 104 -30.34 -20.95 1.98
C GLU A 104 -29.55 -20.58 3.23
N ALA A 105 -29.27 -21.55 4.12
CA ALA A 105 -28.43 -21.35 5.30
C ALA A 105 -27.01 -20.87 5.00
N LEU A 106 -26.47 -21.15 3.81
CA LEU A 106 -25.11 -20.77 3.41
C LEU A 106 -25.09 -19.56 2.46
N SER A 107 -26.26 -19.04 2.06
CA SER A 107 -26.38 -17.95 1.07
C SER A 107 -25.71 -16.63 1.48
N LYS A 108 -25.51 -16.42 2.78
CA LYS A 108 -24.86 -15.23 3.35
C LYS A 108 -23.37 -15.41 3.62
N GLU A 109 -22.85 -16.62 3.47
CA GLU A 109 -21.44 -16.93 3.74
C GLU A 109 -20.58 -16.61 2.52
N LEU A 110 -19.42 -16.00 2.76
CA LEU A 110 -18.41 -15.79 1.73
C LEU A 110 -17.62 -17.08 1.50
N PHE A 111 -17.83 -17.71 0.34
CA PHE A 111 -17.20 -18.97 -0.02
C PHE A 111 -16.26 -18.79 -1.22
N VAL A 112 -14.95 -18.83 -0.98
CA VAL A 112 -13.91 -18.59 -1.99
C VAL A 112 -12.92 -19.75 -1.97
N GLY A 113 -12.60 -20.33 -3.12
CA GLY A 113 -11.60 -21.41 -3.22
C GLY A 113 -11.91 -22.65 -2.37
N ASN A 114 -13.19 -23.00 -2.21
CA ASN A 114 -13.69 -24.05 -1.30
C ASN A 114 -13.54 -23.76 0.21
N VAL A 115 -13.36 -22.50 0.61
CA VAL A 115 -13.19 -22.08 2.00
C VAL A 115 -14.20 -20.99 2.37
N TYR A 116 -14.83 -21.13 3.54
CA TYR A 116 -15.71 -20.13 4.14
C TYR A 116 -14.87 -19.09 4.89
N LEU A 117 -14.77 -17.88 4.34
CA LEU A 117 -13.82 -16.86 4.81
C LEU A 117 -14.09 -16.41 6.24
N ARG A 118 -15.36 -16.33 6.66
CA ARG A 118 -15.73 -15.99 8.04
C ARG A 118 -15.12 -16.99 9.01
N VAL A 119 -15.35 -18.28 8.79
CA VAL A 119 -14.86 -19.35 9.66
C VAL A 119 -13.34 -19.44 9.62
N TYR A 120 -12.72 -19.22 8.46
CA TYR A 120 -11.26 -19.18 8.33
C TYR A 120 -10.63 -18.01 9.09
N ASN A 121 -11.21 -16.81 9.01
CA ASN A 121 -10.71 -15.65 9.74
C ASN A 121 -10.90 -15.78 11.26
N ASP A 122 -11.93 -16.50 11.71
CA ASP A 122 -12.13 -16.86 13.12
C ASP A 122 -11.18 -17.99 13.60
N GLN A 123 -10.70 -18.83 12.66
CA GLN A 123 -9.83 -19.98 12.92
C GLN A 123 -8.60 -19.98 11.98
N PRO A 124 -7.69 -18.99 12.12
CA PRO A 124 -6.58 -18.79 11.18
C PRO A 124 -5.54 -19.92 11.18
N ASP A 125 -5.43 -20.67 12.27
CA ASP A 125 -4.48 -21.77 12.43
C ASP A 125 -4.94 -23.07 11.74
N PHE A 126 -6.11 -23.08 11.10
CA PHE A 126 -6.65 -24.27 10.45
C PHE A 126 -5.86 -24.62 9.18
N GLU A 127 -5.44 -25.88 9.07
CA GLU A 127 -4.73 -26.40 7.91
C GLU A 127 -5.67 -26.59 6.70
N ILE A 128 -5.58 -25.67 5.73
CA ILE A 128 -6.29 -25.75 4.45
C ILE A 128 -5.68 -26.84 3.56
N SER A 129 -6.53 -27.62 2.89
CA SER A 129 -6.10 -28.78 2.09
C SER A 129 -5.39 -28.40 0.79
N GLU A 130 -5.86 -27.34 0.13
CA GLU A 130 -5.35 -26.86 -1.16
C GLU A 130 -4.96 -25.38 -1.05
N PRO A 131 -3.89 -25.05 -0.29
CA PRO A 131 -3.56 -23.67 0.06
C PRO A 131 -3.16 -22.83 -1.17
N GLU A 132 -2.52 -23.43 -2.18
CA GLU A 132 -2.18 -22.75 -3.43
C GLU A 132 -3.44 -22.35 -4.22
N ALA A 133 -4.38 -23.29 -4.40
CA ALA A 133 -5.63 -23.04 -5.11
C ALA A 133 -6.48 -22.01 -4.38
N PHE A 134 -6.51 -22.07 -3.04
CA PHE A 134 -7.19 -21.07 -2.22
C PHE A 134 -6.56 -19.68 -2.35
N CYS A 135 -5.23 -19.59 -2.33
CA CYS A 135 -4.51 -18.32 -2.53
C CYS A 135 -4.85 -17.68 -3.88
N VAL A 136 -4.82 -18.46 -4.97
CA VAL A 136 -5.18 -17.97 -6.31
C VAL A 136 -6.63 -17.50 -6.35
N ALA A 137 -7.55 -18.29 -5.77
CA ALA A 137 -8.96 -17.93 -5.70
C ALA A 137 -9.21 -16.64 -4.90
N LEU A 138 -8.44 -16.38 -3.83
CA LEU A 138 -8.51 -15.13 -3.07
C LEU A 138 -8.05 -13.93 -3.90
N ILE A 139 -6.96 -14.07 -4.66
CA ILE A 139 -6.47 -13.01 -5.54
C ILE A 139 -7.52 -12.69 -6.61
N ASP A 140 -8.06 -13.72 -7.27
CA ASP A 140 -9.07 -13.55 -8.32
C ASP A 140 -10.37 -12.96 -7.75
N PHE A 141 -10.74 -13.33 -6.53
CA PHE A 141 -11.87 -12.75 -5.81
C PHE A 141 -11.65 -11.26 -5.52
N ILE A 142 -10.50 -10.87 -4.94
CA ILE A 142 -10.16 -9.47 -4.67
C ILE A 142 -10.14 -8.67 -5.98
N ALA A 143 -9.51 -9.21 -7.03
CA ALA A 143 -9.50 -8.59 -8.35
C ALA A 143 -10.93 -8.33 -8.85
N SER A 144 -11.82 -9.33 -8.77
CA SER A 144 -13.21 -9.16 -9.21
C SER A 144 -13.97 -8.08 -8.44
N LEU A 145 -13.74 -7.95 -7.13
CA LEU A 145 -14.38 -6.91 -6.31
C LEU A 145 -13.93 -5.51 -6.73
N VAL A 146 -12.62 -5.32 -6.94
CA VAL A 146 -12.07 -4.01 -7.30
C VAL A 146 -12.42 -3.62 -8.74
N HIS A 147 -12.38 -4.56 -9.68
CA HIS A 147 -12.73 -4.31 -11.08
C HIS A 147 -14.22 -3.98 -11.26
N ASN A 148 -15.12 -4.73 -10.59
CA ASN A 148 -16.56 -4.45 -10.67
C ASN A 148 -16.90 -3.04 -10.17
N HIS A 149 -16.20 -2.59 -9.12
CA HIS A 149 -16.37 -1.23 -8.60
C HIS A 149 -15.78 -0.16 -9.53
N SER A 150 -14.66 -0.45 -10.22
CA SER A 150 -14.08 0.50 -11.18
C SER A 150 -14.99 0.77 -12.39
N VAL A 151 -15.73 -0.23 -12.86
CA VAL A 151 -16.61 -0.10 -14.04
C VAL A 151 -17.83 0.79 -13.74
N ASP A 152 -18.41 0.69 -12.54
CA ASP A 152 -19.56 1.52 -12.17
C ASP A 152 -19.20 3.02 -12.07
N TYR A 153 -17.98 3.34 -11.61
CA TYR A 153 -17.49 4.72 -11.57
C TYR A 153 -17.18 5.29 -12.96
N ASP A 154 -16.61 4.50 -13.86
CA ASP A 154 -16.25 4.92 -15.23
C ASP A 154 -17.49 5.26 -16.08
N VAL A 155 -18.61 4.58 -15.84
CA VAL A 155 -19.91 4.86 -16.45
C VAL A 155 -20.53 6.14 -15.86
N GLN A 156 -20.42 6.32 -14.55
CA GLN A 156 -20.92 7.51 -13.85
C GLN A 156 -20.17 8.79 -14.28
N GLU A 157 -18.84 8.70 -14.44
CA GLU A 157 -17.99 9.83 -14.86
C GLU A 157 -18.25 10.23 -16.32
N LYS A 158 -18.44 9.25 -17.22
CA LYS A 158 -18.84 9.50 -18.62
C LYS A 158 -20.24 10.12 -18.73
N LEU A 159 -21.18 9.74 -17.88
CA LEU A 159 -22.52 10.34 -17.84
C LEU A 159 -22.49 11.78 -17.30
N ASN A 160 -21.65 12.05 -16.29
CA ASN A 160 -21.50 13.40 -15.74
C ASN A 160 -20.81 14.38 -16.71
N ILE A 161 -19.82 13.91 -17.49
CA ILE A 161 -19.20 14.71 -18.55
C ILE A 161 -20.21 15.03 -19.66
N SER A 162 -21.06 14.05 -20.03
CA SER A 162 -22.09 14.22 -21.06
C SER A 162 -23.16 15.24 -20.66
N ASN A 163 -23.54 15.29 -19.38
CA ASN A 163 -24.51 16.26 -18.86
C ASN A 163 -23.93 17.68 -18.71
N SER A 164 -22.62 17.82 -18.55
CA SER A 164 -21.96 19.13 -18.43
C SER A 164 -21.81 19.89 -19.76
N THR A 165 -22.12 19.25 -20.91
CA THR A 165 -21.84 19.82 -22.25
C THR A 165 -23.07 20.47 -22.91
N LEU A 166 -24.23 20.55 -22.24
CA LEU A 166 -25.49 21.02 -22.85
C LEU A 166 -26.14 22.25 -22.19
N GLU A 167 -25.43 23.02 -21.37
CA GLU A 167 -25.96 24.30 -20.88
C GLU A 167 -24.98 25.45 -21.13
N SER A 168 -24.99 25.97 -22.36
CA SER A 168 -24.56 27.32 -22.66
C SER A 168 -25.16 27.75 -23.99
N GLU A 169 -26.33 28.39 -23.97
CA GLU A 169 -26.72 29.47 -24.88
C GLU A 169 -28.08 30.05 -24.45
N HIS A 170 -28.07 31.14 -23.66
CA HIS A 170 -28.65 32.45 -24.01
C HIS A 170 -28.94 33.35 -22.79
N GLN A 171 -28.63 34.64 -23.01
CA GLN A 171 -28.68 35.76 -22.08
C GLN A 171 -30.10 36.31 -21.84
N SER A 172 -30.30 36.80 -20.62
CA SER A 172 -31.10 37.95 -20.15
C SER A 172 -32.32 38.42 -20.95
N ASP A 173 -33.49 38.55 -20.30
CA ASP A 173 -33.94 39.84 -19.75
C ASP A 173 -35.17 39.71 -18.82
N ALA A 174 -35.36 40.69 -17.96
CA ALA A 174 -36.36 40.73 -16.89
C ALA A 174 -37.79 41.08 -17.35
N THR A 175 -38.82 40.48 -16.73
CA THR A 175 -40.02 41.14 -16.13
C THR A 175 -41.07 40.10 -15.74
N GLY A 176 -41.70 40.28 -14.57
CA GLY A 176 -42.53 39.27 -13.92
C GLY A 176 -43.97 39.13 -14.42
N ALA A 177 -44.56 37.97 -14.11
CA ALA A 177 -45.94 37.80 -13.66
C ALA A 177 -46.11 36.31 -13.29
N SER A 178 -46.78 36.08 -12.16
CA SER A 178 -47.21 34.80 -11.62
C SER A 178 -48.01 33.94 -12.62
N VAL A 179 -47.63 32.66 -12.77
CA VAL A 179 -48.56 31.56 -13.02
C VAL A 179 -48.04 30.33 -12.24
N GLU A 180 -48.87 29.84 -11.32
CA GLU A 180 -48.69 28.56 -10.64
C GLU A 180 -48.90 27.43 -11.65
N GLU A 181 -47.85 26.65 -11.94
CA GLU A 181 -48.00 25.29 -12.46
C GLU A 181 -47.28 24.33 -11.53
N GLN A 182 -48.06 23.43 -10.93
CA GLN A 182 -47.62 22.34 -10.08
C GLN A 182 -46.75 21.37 -10.90
N GLN A 183 -45.43 21.43 -10.73
CA GLN A 183 -44.55 20.29 -11.02
C GLN A 183 -44.35 19.48 -9.74
N VAL A 184 -44.85 18.25 -9.80
CA VAL A 184 -44.70 17.22 -8.77
C VAL A 184 -43.20 16.93 -8.60
N HIS A 185 -42.67 17.22 -7.42
CA HIS A 185 -41.32 16.83 -7.00
C HIS A 185 -41.18 15.30 -7.06
N ASP A 186 -40.22 14.82 -7.86
CA ASP A 186 -39.76 13.43 -7.88
C ASP A 186 -38.53 13.24 -6.97
N ASP A 187 -38.60 13.76 -5.74
CA ASP A 187 -37.55 13.64 -4.71
C ASP A 187 -37.49 12.22 -4.08
N SER A 188 -38.37 11.32 -4.50
CA SER A 188 -38.47 9.97 -3.94
C SER A 188 -37.44 8.99 -4.52
N LEU A 189 -36.96 9.21 -5.75
CA LEU A 189 -36.05 8.28 -6.43
C LEU A 189 -34.60 8.47 -5.95
N ALA A 190 -34.13 9.71 -5.83
CA ALA A 190 -32.75 10.02 -5.42
C ALA A 190 -32.41 9.58 -3.98
N ALA A 191 -33.37 9.66 -3.05
CA ALA A 191 -33.17 9.21 -1.66
C ALA A 191 -33.17 7.68 -1.52
N SER A 192 -33.79 6.96 -2.45
CA SER A 192 -33.81 5.50 -2.48
C SER A 192 -32.53 4.92 -3.11
N ASP A 193 -32.02 5.57 -4.16
CA ASP A 193 -30.76 5.18 -4.82
C ASP A 193 -29.56 5.37 -3.91
N ASN A 194 -29.47 6.48 -3.16
CA ASN A 194 -28.35 6.69 -2.23
C ASN A 194 -28.30 5.63 -1.12
N LYS A 195 -29.44 5.19 -0.60
CA LYS A 195 -29.50 4.14 0.43
C LYS A 195 -29.14 2.75 -0.09
N VAL A 196 -29.30 2.49 -1.38
CA VAL A 196 -28.92 1.23 -2.02
C VAL A 196 -27.41 1.21 -2.26
N LYS A 197 -26.86 2.32 -2.79
CA LYS A 197 -25.41 2.50 -2.97
C LYS A 197 -24.63 2.38 -1.66
N ASP A 198 -25.07 3.05 -0.59
CA ASP A 198 -24.42 2.96 0.73
C ASP A 198 -24.37 1.51 1.27
N LYS A 199 -25.37 0.69 0.94
CA LYS A 199 -25.41 -0.72 1.36
C LYS A 199 -24.49 -1.60 0.52
N GLU A 200 -24.45 -1.38 -0.79
CA GLU A 200 -23.58 -2.10 -1.72
C GLU A 200 -22.11 -1.80 -1.43
N GLU A 201 -21.77 -0.53 -1.19
CA GLU A 201 -20.42 -0.12 -0.76
C GLU A 201 -20.02 -0.77 0.57
N ASN A 202 -20.93 -0.83 1.54
CA ASN A 202 -20.67 -1.49 2.84
C ASN A 202 -20.42 -3.00 2.68
N ILE A 203 -21.14 -3.66 1.76
CA ILE A 203 -20.92 -5.08 1.44
C ILE A 203 -19.55 -5.26 0.77
N LEU A 204 -19.20 -4.41 -0.20
CA LEU A 204 -17.90 -4.45 -0.88
C LEU A 204 -16.74 -4.32 0.11
N ILE A 205 -16.81 -3.36 1.04
CA ILE A 205 -15.80 -3.15 2.08
C ILE A 205 -15.64 -4.39 2.95
N LYS A 206 -16.74 -4.97 3.44
CA LYS A 206 -16.72 -6.19 4.26
C LYS A 206 -16.14 -7.38 3.52
N ASN A 207 -16.46 -7.52 2.24
CA ASN A 207 -15.94 -8.59 1.39
C ASN A 207 -14.44 -8.44 1.15
N LEU A 208 -13.97 -7.22 0.85
CA LEU A 208 -12.55 -6.91 0.70
C LEU A 208 -11.78 -7.13 2.01
N GLN A 209 -12.30 -6.64 3.14
CA GLN A 209 -11.73 -6.88 4.47
C GLN A 209 -11.59 -8.37 4.76
N SER A 210 -12.66 -9.14 4.50
CA SER A 210 -12.66 -10.59 4.72
C SER A 210 -11.64 -11.30 3.83
N GLY A 211 -11.60 -10.97 2.53
CA GLY A 211 -10.65 -11.54 1.57
C GLY A 211 -9.19 -11.22 1.88
N LEU A 212 -8.89 -9.95 2.18
CA LEU A 212 -7.53 -9.51 2.54
C LEU A 212 -7.06 -10.09 3.88
N THR A 213 -7.95 -10.19 4.88
CA THR A 213 -7.63 -10.85 6.16
C THR A 213 -7.34 -12.33 5.95
N SER A 214 -8.15 -13.03 5.13
CA SER A 214 -7.89 -14.42 4.77
C SER A 214 -6.56 -14.58 4.04
N LEU A 215 -6.25 -13.68 3.11
CA LEU A 215 -4.98 -13.71 2.39
C LEU A 215 -3.79 -13.47 3.33
N GLN A 216 -3.89 -12.52 4.24
CA GLN A 216 -2.88 -12.26 5.27
C GLN A 216 -2.65 -13.49 6.15
N ASN A 217 -3.72 -14.10 6.66
CA ASN A 217 -3.64 -15.31 7.49
C ASN A 217 -2.99 -16.45 6.72
N LEU A 218 -3.41 -16.67 5.47
CA LEU A 218 -2.87 -17.73 4.62
C LEU A 218 -1.37 -17.57 4.33
N LEU A 219 -0.91 -16.35 4.01
CA LEU A 219 0.50 -16.06 3.77
C LEU A 219 1.35 -16.12 5.04
N THR A 220 0.76 -15.84 6.19
CA THR A 220 1.42 -15.99 7.49
C THR A 220 1.67 -17.47 7.81
N THR A 221 0.68 -18.32 7.55
CA THR A 221 0.78 -19.77 7.77
C THR A 221 1.66 -20.47 6.71
N TYR A 222 1.57 -20.04 5.45
CA TYR A 222 2.29 -20.63 4.32
C TYR A 222 3.12 -19.57 3.54
N PRO A 223 4.28 -19.15 4.06
CA PRO A 223 5.11 -18.12 3.40
C PRO A 223 5.59 -18.49 2.00
N ASN A 224 5.68 -19.78 1.67
CA ASN A 224 6.07 -20.27 0.33
C ASN A 224 5.08 -19.85 -0.77
N LEU A 225 3.83 -19.54 -0.42
CA LEU A 225 2.82 -19.04 -1.35
C LEU A 225 3.13 -17.64 -1.88
N ALA A 226 4.06 -16.90 -1.24
CA ALA A 226 4.53 -15.62 -1.77
C ALA A 226 5.03 -15.73 -3.23
N SER A 227 5.53 -16.90 -3.63
CA SER A 227 5.94 -17.18 -5.02
C SER A 227 4.83 -16.95 -6.06
N ILE A 228 3.55 -17.06 -5.69
CA ILE A 228 2.41 -16.78 -6.58
C ILE A 228 2.35 -15.29 -6.98
N PHE A 229 2.91 -14.40 -6.16
CA PHE A 229 2.92 -12.94 -6.39
C PHE A 229 4.18 -12.46 -7.15
N SER A 230 4.90 -13.37 -7.81
CA SER A 230 6.13 -13.03 -8.54
C SER A 230 5.88 -12.27 -9.86
N THR A 231 4.62 -12.01 -10.23
CA THR A 231 4.27 -11.25 -11.43
C THR A 231 3.45 -10.02 -11.08
N LYS A 232 3.60 -8.97 -11.89
CA LYS A 232 2.91 -7.69 -11.70
C LYS A 232 1.39 -7.85 -11.68
N GLU A 233 0.85 -8.73 -12.53
CA GLU A 233 -0.59 -8.96 -12.68
C GLU A 233 -1.21 -9.54 -11.40
N ARG A 234 -0.45 -10.34 -10.64
CA ARG A 234 -0.92 -10.94 -9.37
C ARG A 234 -0.86 -9.94 -8.21
N LEU A 235 -0.02 -8.92 -8.30
CA LEU A 235 0.08 -7.83 -7.31
C LEU A 235 -0.90 -6.69 -7.57
N LEU A 236 -1.29 -6.46 -8.83
CA LEU A 236 -2.14 -5.35 -9.25
C LEU A 236 -3.41 -5.21 -8.39
N PRO A 237 -4.18 -6.28 -8.09
CA PRO A 237 -5.40 -6.16 -7.28
C PRO A 237 -5.16 -5.58 -5.88
N LEU A 238 -3.98 -5.83 -5.30
CA LEU A 238 -3.61 -5.31 -3.98
C LEU A 238 -3.32 -3.80 -4.04
N PHE A 239 -2.73 -3.33 -5.13
CA PHE A 239 -2.49 -1.89 -5.33
C PHE A 239 -3.77 -1.14 -5.70
N GLU A 240 -4.64 -1.74 -6.52
CA GLU A 240 -5.93 -1.14 -6.88
C GLU A 240 -6.85 -0.95 -5.67
N CYS A 241 -6.70 -1.78 -4.63
CA CYS A 241 -7.43 -1.62 -3.36
C CYS A 241 -7.17 -0.26 -2.68
N PHE A 242 -6.03 0.39 -2.92
CA PHE A 242 -5.75 1.73 -2.39
C PHE A 242 -6.54 2.83 -3.11
N SER A 243 -7.01 2.58 -4.32
CA SER A 243 -7.80 3.53 -5.12
C SER A 243 -9.31 3.45 -4.87
N VAL A 244 -9.75 2.50 -4.04
CA VAL A 244 -11.17 2.38 -3.68
C VAL A 244 -11.60 3.60 -2.86
N PRO A 245 -12.62 4.39 -3.28
CA PRO A 245 -13.00 5.67 -2.65
C PRO A 245 -13.29 5.59 -1.14
N VAL A 246 -13.63 4.41 -0.65
CA VAL A 246 -13.94 4.15 0.77
C VAL A 246 -12.70 3.76 1.60
N ALA A 247 -11.50 3.85 1.03
CA ALA A 247 -10.23 3.55 1.68
C ALA A 247 -9.87 4.52 2.84
N SER A 248 -10.41 5.75 2.84
CA SER A 248 -9.99 6.77 3.80
C SER A 248 -10.48 6.52 5.24
N GLU A 249 -11.60 5.81 5.42
CA GLU A 249 -12.14 5.43 6.74
C GLU A 249 -12.08 3.93 7.02
N SER A 250 -11.76 3.10 6.02
CA SER A 250 -11.66 1.65 6.18
C SER A 250 -10.22 1.22 6.46
N ASN A 251 -10.06 0.09 7.17
CA ASN A 251 -8.75 -0.52 7.39
C ASN A 251 -8.21 -1.30 6.16
N ILE A 252 -8.80 -1.12 4.97
CA ILE A 252 -8.42 -1.83 3.74
C ILE A 252 -6.96 -1.52 3.36
N PRO A 253 -6.51 -0.25 3.30
CA PRO A 253 -5.11 0.06 2.98
C PRO A 253 -4.13 -0.59 3.97
N GLN A 254 -4.47 -0.64 5.26
CA GLN A 254 -3.63 -1.27 6.27
C GLN A 254 -3.53 -2.78 6.06
N LEU A 255 -4.64 -3.45 5.73
CA LEU A 255 -4.63 -4.88 5.41
C LEU A 255 -3.80 -5.16 4.14
N CYS A 256 -3.92 -4.32 3.11
CA CYS A 256 -3.10 -4.43 1.90
C CYS A 256 -1.62 -4.27 2.21
N LEU A 257 -1.24 -3.28 3.02
CA LEU A 257 0.15 -3.07 3.45
C LEU A 257 0.68 -4.24 4.30
N ASN A 258 -0.16 -4.84 5.14
CA ASN A 258 0.22 -6.04 5.90
C ASN A 258 0.53 -7.22 4.96
N VAL A 259 -0.30 -7.44 3.93
CA VAL A 259 -0.06 -8.46 2.90
C VAL A 259 1.22 -8.14 2.12
N LEU A 260 1.38 -6.91 1.62
CA LEU A 260 2.59 -6.49 0.90
C LEU A 260 3.85 -6.64 1.76
N SER A 261 3.77 -6.33 3.04
CA SER A 261 4.86 -6.53 4.01
C SER A 261 5.30 -8.00 4.07
N LEU A 262 4.35 -8.95 4.13
CA LEU A 262 4.69 -10.38 4.08
C LEU A 262 5.37 -10.75 2.76
N LEU A 263 4.89 -10.22 1.64
CA LEU A 263 5.45 -10.49 0.31
C LEU A 263 6.87 -9.92 0.13
N THR A 264 7.24 -8.86 0.85
CA THR A 264 8.59 -8.27 0.77
C THR A 264 9.71 -9.21 1.24
N THR A 265 9.36 -10.30 1.93
CA THR A 265 10.31 -11.34 2.34
C THR A 265 10.78 -12.23 1.17
N HIS A 266 10.11 -12.16 0.02
CA HIS A 266 10.38 -12.96 -1.16
C HIS A 266 10.89 -12.10 -2.32
N ALA A 267 12.14 -12.31 -2.75
CA ALA A 267 12.82 -11.41 -3.70
C ALA A 267 12.10 -11.22 -5.05
N PRO A 268 11.54 -12.26 -5.71
CA PRO A 268 10.73 -12.07 -6.91
C PRO A 268 9.52 -11.14 -6.74
N CYS A 269 8.94 -11.07 -5.53
CA CYS A 269 7.84 -10.15 -5.26
C CYS A 269 8.32 -8.70 -5.21
N LEU A 270 9.51 -8.43 -4.66
CA LEU A 270 10.10 -7.09 -4.65
C LEU A 270 10.28 -6.57 -6.08
N GLU A 271 10.85 -7.40 -6.97
CA GLU A 271 11.03 -7.07 -8.39
C GLU A 271 9.68 -6.79 -9.08
N ALA A 272 8.66 -7.60 -8.81
CA ALA A 272 7.33 -7.40 -9.35
C ALA A 272 6.63 -6.14 -8.79
N MET A 273 6.88 -5.77 -7.54
CA MET A 273 6.36 -4.55 -6.90
C MET A 273 7.00 -3.27 -7.48
N VAL A 274 8.29 -3.29 -7.78
CA VAL A 274 9.00 -2.12 -8.35
C VAL A 274 8.83 -1.98 -9.87
N ALA A 275 8.42 -3.05 -10.56
CA ALA A 275 8.18 -3.05 -12.00
C ALA A 275 7.13 -2.00 -12.45
N ASP A 276 6.26 -1.54 -11.53
CA ASP A 276 5.37 -0.42 -11.74
C ASP A 276 5.79 0.80 -10.93
N GLY A 277 6.25 1.85 -11.62
CA GLY A 277 6.61 3.11 -10.97
C GLY A 277 5.44 3.79 -10.26
N SER A 278 4.20 3.55 -10.71
CA SER A 278 3.01 4.15 -10.07
C SER A 278 2.75 3.56 -8.67
N SER A 279 3.04 2.27 -8.47
CA SER A 279 2.97 1.60 -7.17
C SER A 279 3.93 2.21 -6.15
N LEU A 280 5.16 2.52 -6.58
CA LEU A 280 6.15 3.19 -5.72
C LEU A 280 5.72 4.60 -5.35
N LEU A 281 5.19 5.34 -6.33
CA LEU A 281 4.70 6.69 -6.12
C LEU A 281 3.55 6.71 -5.12
N LEU A 282 2.60 5.79 -5.27
CA LEU A 282 1.47 5.64 -4.35
C LEU A 282 1.95 5.37 -2.91
N LEU A 283 2.88 4.45 -2.71
CA LEU A 283 3.45 4.16 -1.39
C LEU A 283 4.14 5.39 -0.77
N LEU A 284 4.86 6.19 -1.57
CA LEU A 284 5.47 7.44 -1.13
C LEU A 284 4.41 8.49 -0.76
N GLN A 285 3.36 8.62 -1.55
CA GLN A 285 2.25 9.55 -1.31
C GLN A 285 1.49 9.17 -0.03
N MET A 286 1.31 7.87 0.25
CA MET A 286 0.64 7.40 1.46
C MET A 286 1.30 7.90 2.75
N LEU A 287 2.61 8.18 2.72
CA LEU A 287 3.32 8.79 3.86
C LEU A 287 2.72 10.15 4.23
N HIS A 288 2.28 10.92 3.23
CA HIS A 288 1.66 12.23 3.40
C HIS A 288 0.16 12.14 3.72
N PHE A 289 -0.63 11.52 2.84
CA PHE A 289 -2.10 11.63 2.93
C PHE A 289 -2.77 10.60 3.85
N ALA A 290 -2.08 9.53 4.27
CA ALA A 290 -2.66 8.45 5.07
C ALA A 290 -1.85 8.15 6.36
N PRO A 291 -2.00 8.96 7.43
CA PRO A 291 -1.25 8.81 8.67
C PRO A 291 -1.33 7.42 9.31
N ALA A 292 -2.51 6.79 9.27
CA ALA A 292 -2.73 5.45 9.81
C ALA A 292 -1.91 4.36 9.11
N CYS A 293 -1.52 4.60 7.86
CA CYS A 293 -0.82 3.64 7.01
C CYS A 293 0.70 3.85 6.95
N ARG A 294 1.22 4.92 7.57
CA ARG A 294 2.64 5.30 7.51
C ARG A 294 3.57 4.16 7.90
N GLU A 295 3.26 3.44 8.98
CA GLU A 295 4.10 2.34 9.46
C GLU A 295 4.22 1.20 8.44
N GLY A 296 3.09 0.75 7.88
CA GLY A 296 3.08 -0.27 6.84
C GLY A 296 3.76 0.19 5.55
N ALA A 297 3.51 1.43 5.13
CA ALA A 297 4.16 2.01 3.95
C ALA A 297 5.68 2.14 4.13
N LEU A 298 6.15 2.62 5.29
CA LEU A 298 7.57 2.69 5.61
C LEU A 298 8.23 1.30 5.62
N HIS A 299 7.56 0.29 6.17
CA HIS A 299 8.08 -1.08 6.15
C HIS A 299 8.28 -1.61 4.73
N VAL A 300 7.26 -1.47 3.87
CA VAL A 300 7.33 -1.89 2.46
C VAL A 300 8.39 -1.09 1.71
N LEU A 301 8.40 0.24 1.83
CA LEU A 301 9.41 1.11 1.20
C LEU A 301 10.84 0.76 1.67
N TYR A 302 11.04 0.45 2.95
CA TYR A 302 12.35 0.05 3.46
C TYR A 302 12.85 -1.25 2.85
N ALA A 303 11.97 -2.24 2.64
CA ALA A 303 12.34 -3.47 1.95
C ALA A 303 12.74 -3.19 0.48
N LEU A 304 11.97 -2.34 -0.20
CA LEU A 304 12.20 -1.93 -1.59
C LEU A 304 13.40 -0.99 -1.77
N ALA A 305 13.90 -0.34 -0.72
CA ALA A 305 15.00 0.65 -0.82
C ALA A 305 16.34 0.08 -1.31
N SER A 306 16.47 -1.25 -1.36
CA SER A 306 17.63 -1.93 -1.97
C SER A 306 17.61 -1.87 -3.50
N THR A 307 16.45 -1.61 -4.10
CA THR A 307 16.22 -1.57 -5.55
C THR A 307 16.62 -0.21 -6.14
N PRO A 308 17.15 -0.17 -7.37
CA PRO A 308 17.43 1.10 -8.04
C PRO A 308 16.16 1.91 -8.33
N GLU A 309 15.02 1.27 -8.59
CA GLU A 309 13.75 1.90 -8.95
C GLU A 309 13.23 2.80 -7.83
N LEU A 310 13.28 2.34 -6.57
CA LEU A 310 12.85 3.20 -5.46
C LEU A 310 13.84 4.35 -5.21
N ALA A 311 15.15 4.11 -5.33
CA ALA A 311 16.14 5.19 -5.24
C ALA A 311 15.97 6.23 -6.36
N TRP A 312 15.60 5.79 -7.56
CA TRP A 312 15.20 6.67 -8.65
C TRP A 312 13.96 7.49 -8.30
N ALA A 313 12.88 6.84 -7.86
CA ALA A 313 11.64 7.51 -7.47
C ALA A 313 11.87 8.52 -6.33
N ALA A 314 12.70 8.18 -5.36
CA ALA A 314 13.11 9.10 -4.30
C ALA A 314 13.81 10.35 -4.85
N ALA A 315 14.76 10.17 -5.77
CA ALA A 315 15.55 11.27 -6.32
C ALA A 315 14.82 12.11 -7.38
N LYS A 316 13.89 11.51 -8.15
CA LYS A 316 13.30 12.12 -9.36
C LYS A 316 11.79 12.29 -9.35
N HIS A 317 11.08 11.63 -8.46
CA HIS A 317 9.63 11.79 -8.31
C HIS A 317 9.26 12.38 -6.94
N GLY A 318 10.23 13.05 -6.29
CA GLY A 318 10.05 13.78 -5.04
C GLY A 318 9.87 12.92 -3.79
N GLY A 319 10.21 11.63 -3.84
CA GLY A 319 10.15 10.75 -2.67
C GLY A 319 11.00 11.23 -1.48
N VAL A 320 12.14 11.91 -1.73
CA VAL A 320 12.92 12.54 -0.66
C VAL A 320 12.09 13.55 0.14
N VAL A 321 11.22 14.33 -0.50
CA VAL A 321 10.41 15.35 0.16
C VAL A 321 9.34 14.71 1.04
N TYR A 322 8.66 13.69 0.54
CA TYR A 322 7.70 12.90 1.34
C TYR A 322 8.36 12.31 2.59
N ILE A 323 9.57 11.77 2.48
CA ILE A 323 10.25 11.17 3.63
C ILE A 323 10.78 12.25 4.60
N LEU A 324 11.25 13.39 4.09
CA LEU A 324 11.71 14.52 4.93
C LEU A 324 10.57 15.17 5.72
N GLU A 325 9.36 15.22 5.16
CA GLU A 325 8.17 15.71 5.86
C GLU A 325 7.95 14.95 7.18
N LEU A 326 8.14 13.63 7.17
CA LEU A 326 8.01 12.81 8.38
C LEU A 326 9.16 13.06 9.38
N LEU A 327 10.35 13.40 8.90
CA LEU A 327 11.55 13.49 9.72
C LEU A 327 11.66 14.82 10.47
N LEU A 328 11.25 15.91 9.82
CA LEU A 328 11.32 17.27 10.34
C LEU A 328 10.18 17.56 11.34
N PRO A 329 10.36 18.52 12.25
CA PRO A 329 9.34 18.87 13.23
C PRO A 329 8.08 19.43 12.54
N LEU A 330 6.95 18.75 12.70
CA LEU A 330 5.64 19.19 12.19
C LEU A 330 4.76 19.76 13.32
N GLN A 331 3.62 20.36 12.95
CA GLN A 331 2.60 20.79 13.92
C GLN A 331 1.91 19.60 14.61
N GLU A 332 1.85 18.44 13.95
CA GLU A 332 1.33 17.20 14.51
C GLU A 332 2.49 16.28 14.92
N GLU A 333 2.49 15.80 16.16
CA GLU A 333 3.57 14.95 16.67
C GLU A 333 3.54 13.57 16.00
N ILE A 334 4.51 13.32 15.13
CA ILE A 334 4.76 11.98 14.57
C ILE A 334 5.54 11.15 15.60
N PRO A 335 5.12 9.90 15.89
CA PRO A 335 5.84 9.03 16.81
C PRO A 335 7.30 8.82 16.41
N LEU A 336 8.20 8.81 17.41
CA LEU A 336 9.65 8.62 17.21
C LEU A 336 9.97 7.40 16.34
N GLN A 337 9.24 6.30 16.51
CA GLN A 337 9.42 5.07 15.74
C GLN A 337 9.27 5.31 14.23
N GLN A 338 8.26 6.08 13.80
CA GLN A 338 8.03 6.39 12.39
C GLN A 338 9.10 7.34 11.85
N ARG A 339 9.52 8.33 12.65
CA ARG A 339 10.59 9.26 12.28
C ARG A 339 11.94 8.55 12.11
N ALA A 340 12.27 7.63 13.02
CA ALA A 340 13.47 6.81 12.94
C ALA A 340 13.43 5.84 11.74
N ALA A 341 12.27 5.25 11.44
CA ALA A 341 12.09 4.43 10.25
C ALA A 341 12.25 5.23 8.95
N ALA A 342 11.70 6.45 8.88
CA ALA A 342 11.89 7.38 7.76
C ALA A 342 13.37 7.78 7.57
N ALA A 343 14.08 8.08 8.66
CA ALA A 343 15.52 8.34 8.63
C ALA A 343 16.31 7.12 8.11
N SER A 344 15.99 5.93 8.60
CA SER A 344 16.64 4.68 8.18
C SER A 344 16.37 4.37 6.70
N LEU A 345 15.17 4.69 6.20
CA LEU A 345 14.82 4.60 4.79
C LEU A 345 15.70 5.54 3.95
N LEU A 346 15.86 6.81 4.33
CA LEU A 346 16.76 7.73 3.63
C LEU A 346 18.21 7.24 3.63
N GLY A 347 18.72 6.77 4.77
CA GLY A 347 20.07 6.21 4.86
C GLY A 347 20.28 5.05 3.89
N LYS A 348 19.32 4.12 3.83
CA LYS A 348 19.34 2.98 2.91
C LYS A 348 19.27 3.40 1.44
N LEU A 349 18.43 4.40 1.11
CA LEU A 349 18.33 4.95 -0.24
C LEU A 349 19.62 5.66 -0.67
N VAL A 350 20.25 6.43 0.22
CA VAL A 350 21.55 7.06 -0.04
C VAL A 350 22.65 6.03 -0.27
N ALA A 351 22.61 4.90 0.43
CA ALA A 351 23.55 3.80 0.27
C ALA A 351 23.31 2.97 -1.01
N GLN A 352 22.24 3.22 -1.77
CA GLN A 352 21.91 2.45 -2.97
C GLN A 352 22.97 2.68 -4.09
N PRO A 353 23.54 1.62 -4.71
CA PRO A 353 24.71 1.78 -5.59
C PRO A 353 24.51 2.59 -6.88
N MET A 354 23.33 2.53 -7.50
CA MET A 354 23.05 3.13 -8.82
C MET A 354 22.60 4.59 -8.73
N HIS A 355 21.69 4.87 -7.80
CA HIS A 355 20.97 6.13 -7.71
C HIS A 355 21.06 6.78 -6.32
N GLY A 356 21.65 6.10 -5.33
CA GLY A 356 21.91 6.68 -4.01
C GLY A 356 22.71 7.98 -4.02
N PRO A 357 23.74 8.17 -4.88
CA PRO A 357 24.40 9.47 -5.02
C PRO A 357 23.46 10.60 -5.45
N ARG A 358 22.42 10.31 -6.25
CA ARG A 358 21.42 11.30 -6.64
C ARG A 358 20.52 11.66 -5.48
N VAL A 359 20.12 10.67 -4.67
CA VAL A 359 19.38 10.89 -3.42
C VAL A 359 20.19 11.78 -2.46
N ALA A 360 21.49 11.51 -2.31
CA ALA A 360 22.39 12.32 -1.48
C ALA A 360 22.49 13.77 -1.96
N ILE A 361 22.63 13.98 -3.28
CA ILE A 361 22.65 15.34 -3.87
C ILE A 361 21.33 16.06 -3.62
N THR A 362 20.19 15.39 -3.77
CA THR A 362 18.87 15.98 -3.48
C THR A 362 18.75 16.34 -2.00
N LEU A 363 19.18 15.46 -1.08
CA LEU A 363 19.18 15.75 0.36
C LEU A 363 20.09 16.93 0.73
N ALA A 364 21.27 17.04 0.11
CA ALA A 364 22.22 18.12 0.35
C ALA A 364 21.71 19.51 -0.11
N ARG A 365 20.63 19.56 -0.89
CA ARG A 365 19.93 20.84 -1.19
C ARG A 365 19.06 21.33 -0.02
N PHE A 366 18.68 20.44 0.90
CA PHE A 366 17.82 20.75 2.04
C PHE A 366 18.59 20.80 3.36
N LEU A 367 19.53 19.88 3.55
CA LEU A 367 20.24 19.65 4.81
C LEU A 367 21.74 19.92 4.64
N PRO A 368 22.41 20.50 5.66
CA PRO A 368 23.87 20.59 5.70
C PRO A 368 24.56 19.23 5.55
N ASP A 369 25.73 19.19 4.91
CA ASP A 369 26.53 17.99 4.68
C ASP A 369 26.76 17.15 5.96
N GLY A 370 26.91 17.82 7.11
CA GLY A 370 27.02 17.17 8.42
C GLY A 370 25.82 16.28 8.73
N LEU A 371 24.59 16.79 8.55
CA LEU A 371 23.36 16.03 8.78
C LEU A 371 23.12 14.97 7.70
N VAL A 372 23.46 15.25 6.44
CA VAL A 372 23.42 14.25 5.37
C VAL A 372 24.36 13.08 5.68
N SER A 373 25.53 13.34 6.25
CA SER A 373 26.46 12.29 6.70
C SER A 373 25.88 11.44 7.84
N VAL A 374 25.17 12.07 8.78
CA VAL A 374 24.49 11.35 9.88
C VAL A 374 23.35 10.48 9.34
N ILE A 375 22.57 10.96 8.36
CA ILE A 375 21.53 10.17 7.68
C ILE A 375 22.12 8.94 6.99
N ARG A 376 23.25 9.11 6.31
CA ARG A 376 23.91 8.02 5.58
C ARG A 376 24.47 6.94 6.52
N ASP A 377 25.12 7.36 7.60
CA ASP A 377 25.98 6.48 8.40
C ASP A 377 25.35 6.06 9.75
N GLY A 378 24.36 6.80 10.25
CA GLY A 378 23.79 6.63 11.58
C GLY A 378 22.46 5.83 11.61
N PRO A 379 22.11 5.24 12.77
CA PRO A 379 20.77 4.66 12.97
C PRO A 379 19.71 5.76 13.01
N GLY A 380 18.47 5.42 12.67
CA GLY A 380 17.38 6.38 12.53
C GLY A 380 17.13 7.26 13.77
N GLU A 381 17.23 6.70 14.97
CA GLU A 381 17.04 7.44 16.23
C GLU A 381 18.14 8.49 16.44
N ALA A 382 19.38 8.19 16.04
CA ALA A 382 20.48 9.14 16.13
C ALA A 382 20.31 10.30 15.15
N VAL A 383 19.76 10.02 13.96
CA VAL A 383 19.40 11.05 12.98
C VAL A 383 18.33 11.98 13.53
N VAL A 384 17.26 11.44 14.10
CA VAL A 384 16.18 12.24 14.70
C VAL A 384 16.75 13.11 15.84
N SER A 385 17.57 12.53 16.72
CA SER A 385 18.20 13.28 17.81
C SER A 385 19.10 14.41 17.29
N ALA A 386 19.88 14.16 16.24
CA ALA A 386 20.75 15.18 15.63
C ALA A 386 19.95 16.34 15.01
N LEU A 387 18.76 16.07 14.45
CA LEU A 387 17.89 17.10 13.88
C LEU A 387 17.15 17.93 14.94
N GLU A 388 16.99 17.42 16.15
CA GLU A 388 16.35 18.13 17.27
C GLU A 388 17.34 18.94 18.10
N GLN A 389 18.62 18.63 18.02
CA GLN A 389 19.68 19.32 18.76
C GLN A 389 20.03 20.68 18.14
N ASN A 390 20.18 21.70 18.98
CA ASN A 390 20.81 22.95 18.56
C ASN A 390 22.32 22.76 18.45
N THR A 391 22.84 22.73 17.23
CA THR A 391 24.25 22.49 16.95
C THR A 391 24.86 23.71 16.26
N GLU A 392 25.81 24.35 16.91
CA GLU A 392 26.59 25.45 16.34
C GLU A 392 28.07 25.13 16.48
N THR A 393 28.61 24.48 15.46
CA THR A 393 30.02 24.08 15.39
C THR A 393 30.63 24.59 14.08
N PRO A 394 31.97 24.66 13.99
CA PRO A 394 32.62 25.05 12.74
C PRO A 394 32.19 24.22 11.52
N GLU A 395 31.79 22.94 11.68
CA GLU A 395 31.38 22.06 10.57
C GLU A 395 29.87 21.97 10.34
N LEU A 396 29.06 22.35 11.33
CA LEU A 396 27.62 22.21 11.30
C LEU A 396 26.96 23.31 12.11
N VAL A 397 26.13 24.09 11.43
CA VAL A 397 25.16 24.99 12.05
C VAL A 397 23.78 24.47 11.72
N TRP A 398 23.04 24.14 12.77
CA TRP A 398 21.68 23.65 12.69
C TRP A 398 20.93 24.10 13.94
N THR A 399 19.91 24.93 13.74
CA THR A 399 19.12 25.48 14.84
C THR A 399 17.67 25.03 14.75
N PRO A 400 16.91 25.04 15.86
CA PRO A 400 15.47 24.78 15.81
C PRO A 400 14.70 25.71 14.87
N ALA A 401 15.17 26.96 14.68
CA ALA A 401 14.57 27.90 13.73
C ALA A 401 14.79 27.47 12.28
N MET A 402 15.99 27.00 11.93
CA MET A 402 16.29 26.43 10.61
C MET A 402 15.46 25.16 10.36
N ALA A 403 15.34 24.29 11.36
CA ALA A 403 14.52 23.08 11.29
C ALA A 403 13.03 23.41 11.04
N ALA A 404 12.49 24.40 11.76
CA ALA A 404 11.10 24.87 11.58
C ALA A 404 10.89 25.53 10.22
N SER A 405 11.83 26.37 9.76
CA SER A 405 11.79 27.01 8.45
C SER A 405 11.80 25.98 7.31
N LEU A 406 12.71 24.99 7.39
CA LEU A 406 12.77 23.90 6.41
C LEU A 406 11.50 23.05 6.44
N SER A 407 10.97 22.73 7.63
CA SER A 407 9.71 21.99 7.77
C SER A 407 8.55 22.68 7.07
N ALA A 408 8.39 24.00 7.26
CA ALA A 408 7.33 24.78 6.60
C ALA A 408 7.49 24.81 5.07
N GLN A 409 8.73 24.91 4.58
CA GLN A 409 9.02 24.82 3.14
C GLN A 409 8.66 23.43 2.60
N ILE A 410 9.14 22.36 3.24
CA ILE A 410 8.87 20.96 2.84
C ILE A 410 7.37 20.67 2.84
N ALA A 411 6.61 21.08 3.86
CA ALA A 411 5.16 20.87 3.90
C ALA A 411 4.42 21.53 2.73
N THR A 412 4.84 22.73 2.32
CA THR A 412 4.31 23.42 1.13
C THR A 412 4.64 22.64 -0.13
N MET A 413 5.90 22.21 -0.26
CA MET A 413 6.38 21.44 -1.42
C MET A 413 5.68 20.09 -1.55
N VAL A 414 5.46 19.37 -0.45
CA VAL A 414 4.73 18.09 -0.47
C VAL A 414 3.29 18.30 -0.92
N SER A 415 2.61 19.31 -0.38
CA SER A 415 1.22 19.60 -0.73
C SER A 415 1.06 19.92 -2.23
N ASP A 416 1.99 20.71 -2.78
CA ASP A 416 2.02 21.05 -4.21
C ASP A 416 2.37 19.84 -5.07
N LEU A 417 3.39 19.07 -4.67
CA LEU A 417 3.82 17.86 -5.37
C LEU A 417 2.71 16.82 -5.43
N TYR A 418 2.08 16.53 -4.28
CA TYR A 418 0.97 15.59 -4.18
C TYR A 418 -0.18 16.00 -5.11
N ARG A 419 -0.58 17.27 -5.06
CA ARG A 419 -1.65 17.81 -5.91
C ARG A 419 -1.35 17.65 -7.41
N GLU A 420 -0.11 17.81 -7.84
CA GLU A 420 0.26 17.62 -9.26
C GLU A 420 0.35 16.13 -9.64
N GLN A 421 0.86 15.28 -8.76
CA GLN A 421 1.00 13.84 -9.03
C GLN A 421 -0.34 13.11 -9.09
N VAL A 422 -1.31 13.50 -8.25
CA VAL A 422 -2.67 12.93 -8.27
C VAL A 422 -3.38 13.20 -9.61
N LYS A 423 -2.98 14.21 -10.38
CA LYS A 423 -3.49 14.47 -11.73
C LYS A 423 -2.96 13.48 -12.79
N GLY A 424 -2.23 12.44 -12.38
CA GLY A 424 -1.67 11.42 -13.27
C GLY A 424 -0.40 11.86 -14.03
N ARG A 425 0.18 13.01 -13.69
CA ARG A 425 1.46 13.44 -14.27
C ARG A 425 2.61 12.96 -13.41
N ILE A 426 3.34 11.95 -13.87
CA ILE A 426 4.68 11.64 -13.35
C ILE A 426 5.61 12.74 -13.86
N VAL A 427 5.84 13.75 -13.04
CA VAL A 427 6.75 14.85 -13.35
C VAL A 427 8.14 14.47 -12.86
N ASP A 428 9.16 14.64 -13.71
CA ASP A 428 10.55 14.69 -13.27
C ASP A 428 10.70 15.89 -12.34
N TRP A 429 10.60 15.60 -11.06
CA TRP A 429 10.65 16.59 -10.01
C TRP A 429 12.10 16.99 -9.74
N ASP A 430 12.32 18.29 -9.68
CA ASP A 430 13.59 18.87 -9.27
C ASP A 430 13.35 19.87 -8.15
N VAL A 431 14.32 20.01 -7.26
CA VAL A 431 14.23 20.93 -6.12
C VAL A 431 14.23 22.36 -6.67
N PRO A 432 13.19 23.17 -6.41
CA PRO A 432 13.18 24.59 -6.74
C PRO A 432 14.40 25.31 -6.15
N GLU A 433 14.99 26.26 -6.88
CA GLU A 433 16.20 27.00 -6.47
C GLU A 433 16.06 27.76 -5.14
N GLN A 434 14.83 27.96 -4.65
CA GLN A 434 14.50 28.71 -3.44
C GLN A 434 14.42 27.85 -2.16
N ALA A 435 14.53 26.52 -2.25
CA ALA A 435 14.21 25.62 -1.13
C ALA A 435 15.35 25.40 -0.11
N SER A 436 16.37 26.28 -0.10
CA SER A 436 17.57 26.08 0.70
C SER A 436 17.39 26.71 2.08
N ALA A 437 17.43 25.92 3.16
CA ALA A 437 17.62 26.45 4.53
C ALA A 437 18.91 27.30 4.67
N GLN A 438 19.80 27.20 3.69
CA GLN A 438 21.03 27.98 3.56
C GLN A 438 20.81 29.47 3.19
N GLN A 439 19.58 29.89 2.87
CA GLN A 439 19.29 31.29 2.51
C GLN A 439 19.61 32.27 3.65
N GLU A 440 19.32 31.90 4.90
CA GLU A 440 19.60 32.73 6.09
C GLU A 440 21.10 32.82 6.42
N MET A 441 21.92 31.90 5.89
CA MET A 441 23.35 31.80 6.16
C MET A 441 24.24 32.36 5.04
N ARG A 442 23.66 32.94 3.98
CA ARG A 442 24.42 33.48 2.83
C ARG A 442 25.45 34.55 3.21
N ASP A 443 25.26 35.21 4.34
CA ASP A 443 26.15 36.26 4.85
C ASP A 443 27.25 35.73 5.80
N GLU A 444 27.29 34.41 6.04
CA GLU A 444 28.33 33.78 6.86
C GLU A 444 29.44 33.17 5.97
N PRO A 445 30.71 33.59 6.13
CA PRO A 445 31.80 33.08 5.29
C PRO A 445 32.07 31.61 5.61
N GLN A 446 31.77 30.75 4.64
CA GLN A 446 32.02 29.32 4.69
C GLN A 446 33.09 28.93 3.67
N VAL A 447 34.07 28.14 4.10
CA VAL A 447 35.19 27.68 3.28
C VAL A 447 35.29 26.16 3.41
N GLY A 448 35.18 25.43 2.30
CA GLY A 448 35.32 23.97 2.32
C GLY A 448 34.31 23.25 3.22
N GLY A 449 33.15 23.87 3.49
CA GLY A 449 32.12 23.38 4.41
C GLY A 449 32.24 23.88 5.85
N ILE A 450 33.24 24.71 6.17
CA ILE A 450 33.51 25.19 7.54
C ILE A 450 33.19 26.66 7.69
N TYR A 451 32.44 26.99 8.74
CA TYR A 451 32.10 28.36 9.14
C TYR A 451 33.29 29.04 9.80
N VAL A 452 33.90 29.97 9.08
CA VAL A 452 35.20 30.59 9.44
C VAL A 452 35.10 31.34 10.76
N ARG A 453 33.99 32.05 11.01
CA ARG A 453 33.76 32.79 12.26
C ARG A 453 33.63 31.87 13.47
N LEU A 454 32.98 30.72 13.32
CA LEU A 454 32.86 29.72 14.39
C LEU A 454 34.18 29.01 14.65
N PHE A 455 34.94 28.68 13.60
CA PHE A 455 36.29 28.12 13.76
C PHE A 455 37.21 29.05 14.55
N LEU A 456 37.16 30.36 14.26
CA LEU A 456 37.98 31.34 14.99
C LEU A 456 37.58 31.50 16.46
N LYS A 457 36.34 31.20 16.83
CA LYS A 457 35.89 31.18 18.24
C LYS A 457 36.43 29.96 19.00
N ASP A 458 36.56 28.81 18.33
CA ASP A 458 37.20 27.61 18.88
C ASP A 458 38.18 26.96 17.88
N PRO A 459 39.41 27.49 17.75
CA PRO A 459 40.39 26.98 16.79
C PRO A 459 40.89 25.57 17.08
N LYS A 460 40.63 25.04 18.28
CA LYS A 460 41.02 23.68 18.69
C LYS A 460 39.98 22.64 18.30
N PHE A 461 38.88 23.05 17.67
CA PHE A 461 37.83 22.16 17.24
C PHE A 461 38.40 21.11 16.25
N PRO A 462 38.16 19.80 16.50
CA PRO A 462 38.69 18.74 15.64
C PRO A 462 37.92 18.68 14.32
N LEU A 463 38.52 19.22 13.25
CA LEU A 463 37.97 19.16 11.90
C LEU A 463 38.14 17.77 11.29
N ARG A 464 37.10 17.26 10.61
CA ARG A 464 37.11 16.01 9.83
C ARG A 464 38.08 16.09 8.65
N ASN A 465 38.08 17.22 7.95
CA ASN A 465 38.87 17.43 6.73
C ASN A 465 39.68 18.75 6.76
N PRO A 466 40.71 18.87 7.63
CA PRO A 466 41.50 20.10 7.76
C PRO A 466 42.26 20.46 6.48
N LYS A 467 42.61 19.47 5.63
CA LYS A 467 43.26 19.70 4.33
C LYS A 467 42.36 20.46 3.36
N ARG A 468 41.10 20.02 3.22
CA ARG A 468 40.10 20.68 2.37
C ARG A 468 39.84 22.11 2.85
N PHE A 469 39.84 22.32 4.16
CA PHE A 469 39.71 23.65 4.74
C PHE A 469 40.90 24.54 4.40
N LEU A 470 42.13 24.04 4.53
CA LEU A 470 43.35 24.77 4.21
C LEU A 470 43.41 25.15 2.72
N GLU A 471 43.14 24.20 1.83
CA GLU A 471 43.10 24.42 0.38
C GLU A 471 42.06 25.48 0.02
N GLY A 472 40.83 25.33 0.53
CA GLY A 472 39.77 26.31 0.31
C GLY A 472 40.10 27.69 0.89
N LEU A 473 40.75 27.76 2.05
CA LEU A 473 41.13 29.03 2.68
C LEU A 473 42.16 29.75 1.83
N LEU A 474 43.15 29.04 1.30
CA LEU A 474 44.15 29.59 0.40
C LEU A 474 43.52 30.09 -0.90
N ASP A 475 42.69 29.27 -1.54
CA ASP A 475 42.03 29.61 -2.80
C ASP A 475 41.12 30.84 -2.66
N GLN A 476 40.29 30.87 -1.61
CA GLN A 476 39.36 31.96 -1.36
C GLN A 476 40.08 33.23 -0.88
N TYR A 477 41.16 33.09 -0.11
CA TYR A 477 42.01 34.22 0.28
C TYR A 477 42.69 34.86 -0.93
N LEU A 478 43.33 34.05 -1.80
CA LEU A 478 43.96 34.54 -3.04
C LEU A 478 42.96 35.20 -3.98
N SER A 479 41.77 34.60 -4.13
CA SER A 479 40.68 35.15 -4.94
C SER A 479 40.18 36.49 -4.37
N SER A 480 39.99 36.57 -3.05
CA SER A 480 39.53 37.79 -2.38
C SER A 480 40.53 38.94 -2.49
N ILE A 481 41.83 38.66 -2.36
CA ILE A 481 42.88 39.67 -2.53
C ILE A 481 42.96 40.15 -3.98
N ALA A 482 42.89 39.23 -4.95
CA ALA A 482 42.88 39.58 -6.36
C ALA A 482 41.69 40.51 -6.69
N ALA A 483 40.51 40.23 -6.14
CA ALA A 483 39.32 41.07 -6.31
C ALA A 483 39.46 42.46 -5.66
N THR A 484 40.17 42.59 -4.52
CA THR A 484 40.42 43.89 -3.89
C THR A 484 41.44 44.77 -4.65
N HIS A 485 42.29 44.18 -5.50
CA HIS A 485 43.30 44.91 -6.27
C HIS A 485 42.82 45.40 -7.65
N TYR A 486 41.78 44.78 -8.21
CA TYR A 486 41.16 45.18 -9.46
C TYR A 486 39.78 45.77 -9.14
N GLU A 487 39.68 47.09 -8.99
CA GLU A 487 38.44 47.83 -8.68
C GLU A 487 37.29 47.44 -9.64
N SER A 488 36.37 46.54 -9.24
CA SER A 488 35.07 46.44 -9.90
C SER A 488 33.90 45.87 -9.07
N GLU A 489 34.07 45.42 -7.83
CA GLU A 489 32.94 44.98 -6.98
C GLU A 489 33.09 45.44 -5.54
N SER A 490 31.97 45.75 -4.88
CA SER A 490 31.89 46.08 -3.46
C SER A 490 32.20 44.85 -2.60
N VAL A 491 33.49 44.51 -2.47
CA VAL A 491 33.96 43.38 -1.65
C VAL A 491 34.05 43.83 -0.19
N ASP A 492 33.49 43.03 0.73
CA ASP A 492 33.63 43.23 2.17
C ASP A 492 35.12 43.20 2.57
N PRO A 493 35.71 44.33 3.03
CA PRO A 493 37.12 44.41 3.37
C PRO A 493 37.49 43.54 4.58
N GLU A 494 36.51 43.04 5.35
CA GLU A 494 36.74 42.17 6.49
C GLU A 494 36.99 40.70 6.09
N LEU A 495 36.57 40.29 4.89
CA LEU A 495 36.66 38.90 4.44
C LEU A 495 38.12 38.40 4.28
N PRO A 496 39.04 39.11 3.58
CA PRO A 496 40.44 38.68 3.48
C PRO A 496 41.14 38.62 4.86
N LEU A 497 40.80 39.54 5.76
CA LEU A 497 41.34 39.56 7.12
C LEU A 497 40.88 38.33 7.90
N LEU A 498 39.60 37.99 7.83
CA LEU A 498 39.03 36.83 8.47
C LEU A 498 39.64 35.51 7.96
N LEU A 499 39.79 35.38 6.64
CA LEU A 499 40.43 34.22 6.01
C LEU A 499 41.90 34.08 6.44
N SER A 500 42.65 35.18 6.51
CA SER A 500 44.03 35.18 7.00
C SER A 500 44.16 34.77 8.46
N ALA A 501 43.23 35.21 9.32
CA ALA A 501 43.21 34.82 10.72
C ALA A 501 42.92 33.32 10.90
N ALA A 502 42.03 32.77 10.07
CA ALA A 502 41.70 31.35 10.07
C ALA A 502 42.87 30.48 9.58
N LEU A 503 43.57 30.92 8.53
CA LEU A 503 44.82 30.30 8.06
C LEU A 503 45.87 30.20 9.16
N VAL A 504 46.14 31.30 9.85
CA VAL A 504 47.10 31.33 10.96
C VAL A 504 46.66 30.42 12.11
N SER A 505 45.36 30.40 12.41
CA SER A 505 44.81 29.61 13.51
C SER A 505 44.80 28.11 13.21
N LEU A 506 44.61 27.70 11.95
CA LEU A 506 44.66 26.31 11.52
C LEU A 506 46.09 25.73 11.50
N LEU A 507 47.10 26.57 11.29
CA LEU A 507 48.51 26.17 11.19
C LEU A 507 49.26 26.22 12.53
N ARG A 508 48.62 26.71 13.60
CA ARG A 508 49.15 26.68 14.98
C ARG A 508 48.71 25.44 15.70
#